data_AF-A0A1F9M7N8-F1
#
_entry.id   AF-A0A1F9M7N8-F1
#
_cell.length_a   1.000
_cell.length_b   1.000
_cell.length_c   1.000
_cell.angle_alpha   90.00
_cell.angle_beta   90.00
_cell.angle_gamma   90.00
#
_symmetry.space_group_name_H-M   'P 1'
#
loop_
_entity.id
_entity.type
_entity.pdbx_description
1 polymer ?
#
loop_
_entity_poly.entity_id
_entity_poly.type
_entity_poly.pdbx_seq_one_letter_code
_entity_poly.pdbx_strand_id
1 'polypeptide(L)'
;MDDVSGELIVVLQRQLDHYKHLLALLQEERERMVGMEVERLRVLAGEKEQVIVRLAVLEESRKTLVARLAESFSQESSTFTMTRLAELMAEPLASRVRALQSTMRSLVQTVSELNTLNGGLAGLTLRSLEQSRRSLERHNRTTTYTGKGGLSPRKLTGSVMHMDV
;
A
#
# COMPACT_ATOMS: atom_id res chain seq x y z
N MET A 1 -12.68 26.43 24.65
CA MET A 1 -12.29 25.00 24.65
C MET A 1 -12.96 24.21 23.52
N ASP A 2 -14.10 24.65 22.98
CA ASP A 2 -14.85 23.92 21.94
C ASP A 2 -14.18 23.90 20.56
N ASP A 3 -13.41 24.92 20.22
CA ASP A 3 -12.83 25.09 18.88
C ASP A 3 -11.76 24.02 18.54
N VAL A 4 -10.77 23.83 19.42
CA VAL A 4 -9.69 22.83 19.24
C VAL A 4 -10.22 21.39 19.24
N SER A 5 -11.27 21.14 20.03
CA SER A 5 -11.96 19.85 20.06
C SER A 5 -12.70 19.55 18.75
N GLY A 6 -13.34 20.58 18.17
CA GLY A 6 -13.97 20.49 16.84
C GLY A 6 -12.96 20.26 15.73
N GLU A 7 -11.83 21.00 15.74
CA GLU A 7 -10.72 20.82 14.80
C GLU A 7 -10.18 19.38 14.81
N LEU A 8 -9.99 18.80 16.01
CA LEU A 8 -9.53 17.42 16.15
C LEU A 8 -10.51 16.43 15.52
N ILE A 9 -11.82 16.62 15.72
CA ILE A 9 -12.84 15.75 15.11
C ILE A 9 -12.79 15.83 13.59
N VAL A 10 -12.61 17.03 13.02
CA VAL A 10 -12.48 17.22 11.57
C VAL A 10 -11.22 16.52 11.04
N VAL A 11 -10.08 16.63 11.73
CA VAL A 11 -8.85 15.92 11.36
C VAL A 11 -9.06 14.40 11.39
N LEU A 12 -9.69 13.88 12.44
CA LEU A 12 -9.99 12.44 12.57
C LEU A 12 -10.93 11.96 11.45
N GLN A 13 -11.95 12.75 11.09
CA GLN A 13 -12.85 12.42 9.97
C GLN A 13 -12.10 12.40 8.63
N ARG A 14 -11.22 13.37 8.38
CA ARG A 14 -10.40 13.39 7.16
C ARG A 14 -9.45 12.19 7.09
N GLN A 15 -8.81 11.83 8.21
CA GLN A 15 -7.98 10.63 8.27
C GLN A 15 -8.81 9.38 7.97
N LEU A 16 -10.02 9.28 8.52
CA LEU A 16 -10.94 8.17 8.24
C LEU A 16 -11.26 8.03 6.75
N ASP A 17 -11.54 9.14 6.07
CA ASP A 17 -11.85 9.14 4.65
C ASP A 17 -10.64 8.74 3.81
N HIS A 18 -9.43 9.18 4.18
CA HIS A 18 -8.20 8.73 3.54
C HIS A 18 -7.92 7.24 3.75
N TYR A 19 -8.20 6.69 4.95
CA TYR A 19 -8.09 5.24 5.18
C TYR A 19 -9.08 4.43 4.36
N LYS A 20 -10.33 4.90 4.23
CA LYS A 20 -11.33 4.27 3.35
C LYS A 20 -10.90 4.32 1.88
N HIS A 21 -10.33 5.44 1.44
CA HIS A 21 -9.82 5.56 0.09
C HIS A 21 -8.63 4.61 -0.15
N LEU A 22 -7.69 4.53 0.80
CA LEU A 22 -6.58 3.58 0.74
C LEU A 22 -7.07 2.13 0.68
N LEU A 23 -8.11 1.80 1.46
CA LEU A 23 -8.75 0.49 1.42
C LEU A 23 -9.30 0.16 0.03
N ALA A 24 -10.00 1.10 -0.61
CA ALA A 24 -10.51 0.94 -1.96
C ALA A 24 -9.39 0.72 -2.98
N LEU A 25 -8.29 1.48 -2.87
CA LEU A 25 -7.12 1.32 -3.75
C LEU A 25 -6.45 -0.05 -3.58
N LEU A 26 -6.36 -0.57 -2.35
CA LEU A 26 -5.82 -1.91 -2.08
C LEU A 26 -6.72 -3.02 -2.63
N GLN A 27 -8.04 -2.85 -2.57
CA GLN A 27 -9.00 -3.77 -3.16
C GLN A 27 -8.89 -3.78 -4.69
N GLU A 28 -8.81 -2.59 -5.31
CA GLU A 28 -8.60 -2.47 -6.76
C GLU A 28 -7.25 -3.08 -7.18
N GLU A 29 -6.18 -2.82 -6.44
CA GLU A 29 -4.86 -3.39 -6.72
C GLU A 29 -4.90 -4.93 -6.78
N ARG A 30 -5.64 -5.55 -5.86
CA ARG A 30 -5.82 -7.01 -5.86
C ARG A 30 -6.50 -7.50 -7.14
N GLU A 31 -7.57 -6.83 -7.58
CA GLU A 31 -8.29 -7.19 -8.81
C GLU A 31 -7.40 -7.03 -10.04
N ARG A 32 -6.65 -5.92 -10.12
CA ARG A 32 -5.74 -5.62 -11.23
C ARG A 32 -4.50 -6.52 -11.27
N MET A 33 -4.04 -7.00 -10.12
CA MET A 33 -2.97 -8.00 -10.04
C MET A 33 -3.40 -9.33 -10.66
N VAL A 34 -4.64 -9.76 -10.43
CA VAL A 34 -5.20 -10.97 -11.07
C VAL A 34 -5.32 -10.77 -12.58
N GLY A 35 -5.71 -9.56 -13.02
CA GLY A 35 -5.79 -9.20 -14.44
C GLY A 35 -4.44 -8.95 -15.15
N MET A 36 -3.31 -8.99 -14.42
CA MET A 36 -1.96 -8.65 -14.94
C MET A 36 -1.87 -7.26 -15.62
N GLU A 37 -2.65 -6.29 -15.16
CA GLU A 37 -2.71 -4.94 -15.72
C GLU A 37 -1.57 -4.06 -15.17
N VAL A 38 -0.34 -4.28 -15.64
CA VAL A 38 0.89 -3.64 -15.11
C VAL A 38 0.83 -2.11 -15.10
N GLU A 39 0.28 -1.48 -16.14
CA GLU A 39 0.19 -0.02 -16.21
C GLU A 39 -0.78 0.54 -15.15
N ARG A 40 -1.91 -0.14 -14.93
CA ARG A 40 -2.88 0.25 -13.90
C ARG A 40 -2.30 0.07 -12.50
N LEU A 41 -1.53 -1.00 -12.27
CA LEU A 41 -0.83 -1.22 -11.00
C LEU A 41 0.16 -0.10 -10.69
N ARG A 42 0.87 0.42 -11.70
CA ARG A 42 1.77 1.57 -11.54
C ARG A 42 1.03 2.84 -11.14
N VAL A 43 -0.11 3.12 -11.76
CA VAL A 43 -0.96 4.26 -11.39
C VAL A 43 -1.45 4.13 -9.95
N LEU A 44 -1.96 2.95 -9.57
CA LEU A 44 -2.43 2.67 -8.21
C LEU A 44 -1.32 2.84 -7.16
N ALA A 45 -0.08 2.46 -7.48
CA ALA A 45 1.05 2.68 -6.59
C ALA A 45 1.27 4.18 -6.29
N GLY A 46 1.20 5.03 -7.32
CA GLY A 46 1.31 6.48 -7.16
C GLY A 46 0.14 7.09 -6.38
N GLU A 47 -1.09 6.64 -6.63
CA GLU A 47 -2.27 7.09 -5.87
C GLU A 47 -2.17 6.72 -4.38
N LYS A 48 -1.72 5.49 -4.07
CA LYS A 48 -1.48 5.05 -2.68
C LYS A 48 -0.41 5.91 -1.99
N GLU A 49 0.68 6.22 -2.66
CA GLU A 49 1.75 7.05 -2.11
C GLU A 49 1.24 8.47 -1.75
N GLN A 50 0.42 9.07 -2.62
CA GLN A 50 -0.22 10.36 -2.31
C GLN A 50 -1.13 10.28 -1.08
N VAL A 51 -1.90 9.20 -0.92
CA VAL A 51 -2.77 9.01 0.25
C VAL A 51 -1.95 8.84 1.53
N ILE A 52 -0.84 8.10 1.47
CA ILE A 52 0.06 7.90 2.62
C ILE A 52 0.68 9.24 3.06
N VAL A 53 1.14 10.07 2.12
CA VAL A 53 1.67 11.41 2.43
C VAL A 53 0.62 12.29 3.10
N ARG A 54 -0.63 12.29 2.59
CA ARG A 54 -1.74 13.05 3.20
C ARG A 54 -2.07 12.56 4.60
N LEU A 55 -2.07 11.24 4.83
CA LEU A 55 -2.26 10.64 6.15
C LEU A 55 -1.17 11.07 7.14
N ALA A 56 0.09 11.13 6.70
CA ALA A 56 1.19 11.58 7.55
C ALA A 56 1.02 13.04 8.01
N VAL A 57 0.63 13.94 7.11
CA VAL A 57 0.36 15.36 7.44
C VAL A 57 -0.79 15.49 8.44
N LEU A 58 -1.88 14.73 8.24
CA LEU A 58 -3.01 14.74 9.16
C LEU A 58 -2.66 14.15 10.52
N GLU A 59 -1.78 13.15 10.56
CA GLU A 59 -1.32 12.55 11.81
C GLU A 59 -0.45 13.51 12.63
N GLU A 60 0.43 14.28 12.00
CA GLU A 60 1.14 15.36 12.69
C GLU A 60 0.18 16.44 13.19
N SER A 61 -0.80 16.84 12.38
CA SER A 61 -1.85 17.78 12.80
C SER A 61 -2.62 17.26 14.03
N ARG A 62 -2.96 15.96 14.03
CA ARG A 62 -3.63 15.30 15.15
C ARG A 62 -2.75 15.36 16.42
N LYS A 63 -1.46 15.02 16.31
CA LYS A 63 -0.53 15.08 17.46
C LYS A 63 -0.43 16.49 18.03
N THR A 64 -0.32 17.52 17.19
CA THR A 64 -0.29 18.92 17.64
C THR A 64 -1.56 19.32 18.37
N LEU A 65 -2.74 18.97 17.83
CA LEU A 65 -4.02 19.28 18.47
C LEU A 65 -4.20 18.56 19.81
N VAL A 66 -3.76 17.30 19.88
CA VAL A 66 -3.79 16.48 21.10
C VAL A 66 -2.86 17.06 22.18
N ALA A 67 -1.68 17.55 21.80
CA ALA A 67 -0.78 18.23 22.73
C ALA A 67 -1.39 19.52 23.29
N ARG A 68 -2.00 20.36 22.43
CA ARG A 68 -2.72 21.58 22.85
C ARG A 68 -3.89 21.26 23.78
N LEU A 69 -4.60 20.17 23.52
CA LEU A 69 -5.69 19.73 24.40
C LEU A 69 -5.15 19.23 25.75
N ALA A 70 -4.06 18.46 25.76
CA ALA A 70 -3.43 17.99 27.00
C ALA A 70 -3.03 19.16 27.92
N GLU A 71 -2.42 20.20 27.37
CA GLU A 71 -2.12 21.45 28.09
C GLU A 71 -3.38 22.09 28.67
N SER A 72 -4.46 22.16 27.90
CA SER A 72 -5.72 22.74 28.35
C SER A 72 -6.40 21.95 29.48
N PHE A 73 -6.16 20.64 29.56
CA PHE A 73 -6.61 19.77 30.64
C PHE A 73 -5.59 19.62 31.77
N SER A 74 -4.46 20.35 31.73
CA SER A 74 -3.36 20.23 32.69
C SER A 74 -2.85 18.78 32.85
N GLN A 75 -2.89 18.00 31.77
CA GLN A 75 -2.39 16.62 31.73
C GLN A 75 -1.08 16.54 30.94
N GLU A 76 -0.19 15.62 31.33
CA GLU A 76 1.01 15.33 30.56
C GLU A 76 0.65 14.68 29.20
N SER A 77 1.14 15.26 28.11
CA SER A 77 0.85 14.80 26.74
C SER A 77 1.26 13.35 26.47
N SER A 78 2.24 12.83 27.21
CA SER A 78 2.71 11.44 27.16
C SER A 78 1.66 10.41 27.60
N THR A 79 0.72 10.82 28.46
CA THR A 79 -0.36 9.96 28.99
C THR A 79 -1.72 10.26 28.36
N PHE A 80 -1.78 11.33 27.55
CA PHE A 80 -3.02 11.84 26.97
C PHE A 80 -3.42 11.04 25.73
N THR A 81 -4.18 9.96 25.95
CA THR A 81 -4.70 9.09 24.90
C THR A 81 -6.08 9.55 24.40
N MET A 82 -6.48 9.08 23.21
CA MET A 82 -7.81 9.39 22.65
C MET A 82 -8.95 8.82 23.50
N THR A 83 -8.68 7.72 24.20
CA THR A 83 -9.57 7.15 25.21
C THR A 83 -9.73 8.12 26.38
N ARG A 84 -8.63 8.68 26.88
CA ARG A 84 -8.64 9.66 27.96
C ARG A 84 -9.34 10.96 27.56
N LEU A 85 -9.15 11.41 26.33
CA LEU A 85 -9.85 12.56 25.76
C LEU A 85 -11.38 12.31 25.73
N ALA A 86 -11.83 11.13 25.33
CA ALA A 86 -13.25 10.79 25.35
C ALA A 86 -13.85 10.68 26.77
N GLU A 87 -13.04 10.42 27.80
CA GLU A 87 -13.48 10.44 29.21
C GLU A 87 -13.62 11.86 29.77
N LEU A 88 -12.81 12.80 29.26
CA LEU A 88 -12.79 14.20 29.72
C LEU A 88 -13.81 15.08 29.00
N MET A 89 -14.37 14.62 27.88
CA MET A 89 -15.38 15.33 27.11
C MET A 89 -16.80 15.01 27.58
N ALA A 90 -17.69 16.01 27.51
CA ALA A 90 -19.12 15.80 27.70
C ALA A 90 -19.76 15.13 26.47
N GLU A 91 -20.90 14.47 26.68
CA GLU A 91 -21.74 14.00 25.58
C GLU A 91 -22.34 15.20 24.81
N PRO A 92 -22.53 15.10 23.48
CA PRO A 92 -22.38 13.92 22.62
C PRO A 92 -20.98 13.72 22.01
N LEU A 93 -20.01 14.58 22.37
CA LEU A 93 -18.68 14.57 21.76
C LEU A 93 -17.87 13.34 22.17
N ALA A 94 -17.97 12.93 23.43
CA ALA A 94 -17.35 11.71 23.93
C ALA A 94 -17.74 10.46 23.11
N SER A 95 -19.03 10.26 22.85
CA SER A 95 -19.51 9.16 22.00
C SER A 95 -18.96 9.23 20.57
N ARG A 96 -18.90 10.41 19.97
CA ARG A 96 -18.35 10.59 18.61
C ARG A 96 -16.87 10.22 18.54
N VAL A 97 -16.06 10.62 19.52
CA VAL A 97 -14.63 10.29 19.57
C VAL A 97 -14.43 8.78 19.72
N ARG A 98 -15.19 8.11 20.62
CA ARG A 98 -15.12 6.65 20.78
C ARG A 98 -15.49 5.92 19.50
N ALA A 99 -16.54 6.35 18.82
CA ALA A 99 -16.96 5.76 17.54
C ALA A 99 -15.89 5.91 16.45
N LEU A 100 -15.31 7.11 16.31
CA LEU A 100 -14.21 7.37 15.37
C LEU A 100 -12.98 6.51 15.68
N GLN A 101 -12.59 6.40 16.95
CA GLN A 101 -11.44 5.59 17.38
C GLN A 101 -11.65 4.10 17.04
N SER A 102 -12.83 3.56 17.33
CA SER A 102 -13.16 2.16 17.03
C SER A 102 -13.12 1.89 15.52
N THR A 103 -13.73 2.79 14.73
CA THR A 103 -13.77 2.67 13.26
C THR A 103 -12.37 2.76 12.66
N MET A 104 -11.54 3.70 13.12
CA MET A 104 -10.16 3.84 12.65
C MET A 104 -9.33 2.61 12.98
N ARG A 105 -9.45 2.06 14.19
CA ARG A 105 -8.71 0.84 14.57
C ARG A 105 -9.07 -0.34 13.67
N SER A 106 -10.36 -0.52 13.40
CA SER A 106 -10.82 -1.56 12.47
C SER A 106 -10.27 -1.35 11.06
N LEU A 107 -10.31 -0.12 10.54
CA LEU A 107 -9.83 0.18 9.19
C LEU A 107 -8.33 -0.03 9.04
N VAL A 108 -7.53 0.42 10.01
CA VAL A 108 -6.07 0.23 9.99
C VAL A 108 -5.73 -1.25 9.98
N GLN A 109 -6.44 -2.06 10.78
CA GLN A 109 -6.27 -3.50 10.79
C GLN A 109 -6.57 -4.12 9.41
N THR A 110 -7.72 -3.78 8.81
CA THR A 110 -8.11 -4.28 7.49
C THR A 110 -7.13 -3.85 6.39
N VAL A 111 -6.65 -2.61 6.42
CA VAL A 111 -5.64 -2.09 5.48
C VAL A 111 -4.33 -2.87 5.61
N SER A 112 -3.89 -3.16 6.84
CA SER A 112 -2.67 -3.95 7.10
C SER A 112 -2.79 -5.38 6.57
N GLU A 113 -3.93 -6.03 6.81
CA GLU A 113 -4.21 -7.38 6.32
C GLU A 113 -4.22 -7.44 4.80
N LEU A 114 -4.93 -6.51 4.13
CA LEU A 114 -4.97 -6.46 2.67
C LEU A 114 -3.61 -6.14 2.06
N ASN A 115 -2.84 -5.23 2.65
CA ASN A 115 -1.48 -4.93 2.19
C ASN A 115 -0.56 -6.17 2.29
N THR A 116 -0.68 -6.93 3.38
CA THR A 116 0.07 -8.19 3.57
C THR A 116 -0.32 -9.24 2.52
N LEU A 117 -1.62 -9.40 2.28
CA LEU A 117 -2.13 -10.32 1.25
C LEU A 117 -1.68 -9.92 -0.16
N ASN A 118 -1.81 -8.63 -0.51
CA ASN A 118 -1.37 -8.09 -1.79
C ASN A 118 0.14 -8.26 -2.00
N GLY A 119 0.96 -8.00 -0.96
CA GLY A 119 2.40 -8.27 -1.01
C GLY A 119 2.73 -9.75 -1.22
N GLY A 120 1.98 -10.65 -0.58
CA GLY A 120 2.10 -12.09 -0.79
C GLY A 120 1.79 -12.51 -2.23
N LEU A 121 0.70 -11.99 -2.81
CA LEU A 121 0.31 -12.24 -4.21
C LEU A 121 1.35 -11.71 -5.19
N ALA A 122 1.82 -10.47 -5.03
CA ALA A 122 2.88 -9.90 -5.87
C ALA A 122 4.15 -10.77 -5.84
N GLY A 123 4.55 -11.23 -4.65
CA GLY A 123 5.70 -12.13 -4.49
C GLY A 123 5.50 -13.50 -5.17
N LEU A 124 4.29 -14.06 -5.11
CA LEU A 124 3.96 -15.31 -5.82
C LEU A 124 4.02 -15.14 -7.35
N THR A 125 3.43 -14.06 -7.87
CA THR A 125 3.44 -13.75 -9.31
C THR A 125 4.86 -13.56 -9.83
N LEU A 126 5.70 -12.81 -9.12
CA LEU A 126 7.11 -12.63 -9.48
C LEU A 126 7.88 -13.96 -9.51
N ARG A 127 7.70 -14.81 -8.50
CA ARG A 127 8.34 -16.14 -8.48
C ARG A 127 7.91 -17.00 -9.67
N SER A 128 6.62 -16.98 -10.03
CA SER A 128 6.10 -17.74 -11.18
C SER A 128 6.66 -17.22 -12.50
N LEU A 129 6.78 -15.90 -12.67
CA LEU A 129 7.41 -15.28 -13.84
C LEU A 129 8.89 -15.63 -13.94
N GLU A 130 9.63 -15.58 -12.84
CA GLU A 130 11.03 -15.99 -12.82
C GLU A 130 11.23 -17.46 -13.16
N GLN A 131 10.38 -18.34 -12.64
CA GLN A 131 10.40 -19.77 -12.97
C GLN A 131 10.12 -20.00 -14.46
N SER A 132 9.13 -19.30 -15.01
CA SER A 132 8.79 -19.36 -16.44
C SER A 132 9.95 -18.86 -17.30
N ARG A 133 10.57 -17.72 -16.95
CA ARG A 133 11.78 -17.21 -17.62
C ARG A 133 12.93 -18.21 -17.57
N ARG A 134 13.25 -18.76 -16.38
CA ARG A 134 14.29 -19.77 -16.21
C ARG A 134 14.00 -21.03 -17.03
N SER A 135 12.73 -21.43 -17.13
CA SER A 135 12.30 -22.54 -17.96
C SER A 135 12.53 -22.24 -19.44
N LEU A 136 12.13 -21.07 -19.92
CA LEU A 136 12.37 -20.63 -21.30
C LEU A 136 13.87 -20.53 -21.63
N GLU A 137 14.70 -20.02 -20.72
CA GLU A 137 16.15 -19.97 -20.88
C GLU A 137 16.78 -21.37 -20.97
N ARG A 138 16.25 -22.34 -20.23
CA ARG A 138 16.66 -23.76 -20.33
C ARG A 138 16.26 -24.35 -21.69
N HIS A 139 15.05 -24.05 -22.17
CA HIS A 139 14.58 -24.54 -23.47
C HIS A 139 15.31 -23.87 -24.65
N ASN A 140 15.63 -22.57 -24.57
CA ASN A 140 16.41 -21.85 -25.59
C ASN A 140 17.86 -22.35 -25.68
N ARG A 141 18.37 -23.04 -24.65
CA ARG A 141 19.67 -23.73 -24.67
C ARG A 141 19.61 -25.14 -25.27
N THR A 142 18.43 -25.60 -25.70
CA THR A 142 18.26 -26.94 -26.29
C THR A 142 18.55 -26.86 -27.79
N THR A 143 19.83 -27.05 -28.11
CA THR A 143 20.38 -27.65 -29.34
C THR A 143 19.41 -27.88 -30.51
N THR A 144 19.55 -27.09 -31.57
CA THR A 144 19.03 -27.47 -32.90
C THR A 144 19.74 -28.73 -33.40
N TYR A 145 18.95 -29.72 -33.80
CA TYR A 145 19.42 -30.90 -34.52
C TYR A 145 20.03 -30.45 -35.84
N THR A 146 21.35 -30.61 -36.01
CA THR A 146 21.95 -30.48 -37.34
C THR A 146 21.71 -31.78 -38.11
N GLY A 147 21.49 -31.71 -39.42
CA GLY A 147 21.20 -32.87 -40.29
C GLY A 147 22.27 -33.97 -40.35
N LYS A 148 23.30 -33.92 -39.49
CA LYS A 148 24.31 -34.96 -39.26
C LYS A 148 24.49 -35.22 -37.76
N GLY A 149 23.41 -35.55 -37.05
CA GLY A 149 23.44 -36.26 -35.75
C GLY A 149 24.33 -35.71 -34.62
N GLY A 150 24.81 -34.47 -34.70
CA GLY A 150 25.74 -33.87 -33.75
C GLY A 150 25.10 -32.68 -33.04
N LEU A 151 25.13 -32.71 -31.71
CA LEU A 151 24.72 -31.60 -30.84
C LEU A 151 25.86 -30.57 -30.82
N SER A 152 25.60 -29.34 -31.28
CA SER A 152 26.53 -28.22 -31.10
C SER A 152 25.79 -27.01 -30.52
N PRO A 153 26.31 -26.39 -29.44
CA PRO A 153 25.76 -25.14 -28.91
C PRO A 153 26.13 -23.98 -29.86
N ARG A 154 25.11 -23.25 -30.35
CA ARG A 154 25.29 -22.10 -31.24
C ARG A 154 25.95 -20.94 -30.49
N LYS A 155 27.17 -20.56 -30.86
CA LYS A 155 27.74 -19.24 -30.57
C LYS A 155 27.11 -18.23 -31.53
N LEU A 156 26.43 -17.21 -30.99
CA LEU A 156 25.89 -16.10 -31.76
C LEU A 156 27.04 -15.17 -32.18
N THR A 157 27.60 -15.39 -33.36
CA THR A 157 28.34 -14.35 -34.10
C THR A 157 27.42 -13.85 -35.21
N GLY A 158 26.85 -12.67 -35.00
CA GLY A 158 26.20 -11.92 -36.06
C GLY A 158 27.25 -11.46 -37.06
N SER A 159 27.34 -12.13 -38.20
CA SER A 159 27.89 -11.56 -39.41
C SER A 159 26.85 -11.74 -40.49
N VAL A 160 26.34 -10.60 -40.97
CA VAL A 160 25.35 -10.47 -42.03
C VAL A 160 25.86 -11.23 -43.26
N MET A 161 25.05 -12.14 -43.79
CA MET A 161 25.28 -12.78 -45.08
C MET A 161 25.39 -11.68 -46.15
N HIS A 162 26.60 -11.47 -46.66
CA HIS A 162 26.77 -10.93 -48.01
C HIS A 162 26.35 -12.04 -48.97
N MET A 163 25.28 -11.76 -49.70
CA MET A 163 24.78 -12.57 -50.79
C MET A 163 25.54 -12.11 -52.03
N ASP A 164 26.56 -12.85 -52.44
CA ASP A 164 27.26 -12.61 -53.70
C ASP A 164 26.95 -13.74 -54.69
N VAL A 165 26.32 -13.31 -55.78
CA VAL A 165 26.24 -13.84 -57.16
C VAL A 165 25.56 -15.19 -57.39
#